data_AF-A0A4P8ZIK6-F1
#
_entry.id   AF-A0A4P8ZIK6-F1
#
_cell.length_a   1.000
_cell.length_b   1.000
_cell.length_c   1.000
_cell.angle_alpha   90.00
_cell.angle_beta   90.00
_cell.angle_gamma   90.00
#
_symmetry.space_group_name_H-M   'P 1'
#
loop_
_entity.id
_entity.type
_entity.pdbx_description
1 polymer ?
#
loop_
_entity_poly.entity_id
_entity_poly.type
_entity_poly.pdbx_seq_one_letter_code
_entity_poly.pdbx_strand_id
1 'polypeptide(L)'
;MMQRTPVLQASSWTHRNRDMGVSGFERSVDAMTNSTIVQQFFDSYTRALLGRDSKAIAEHYAVPALIEFPEHPIAVSEASQTEQFFSGAFGQYEAVSTTHATIKVVAETGHSIWADVTWTHDAGVPSEHFIYQLVRDSESWKIAVLTPLDT
;
A
#
# COMPACT_ATOMS: atom_id res chain seq x y z
N MET A 1 -41.46 -24.38 44.72
CA MET A 1 -40.75 -24.87 43.52
C MET A 1 -39.94 -26.11 43.91
N MET A 2 -39.88 -27.11 43.02
CA MET A 2 -39.49 -28.52 43.24
C MET A 2 -38.17 -28.80 43.97
N GLN A 3 -38.16 -29.89 44.74
CA GLN A 3 -36.98 -30.67 45.13
C GLN A 3 -36.49 -31.56 43.97
N ARG A 4 -35.16 -31.81 43.87
CA ARG A 4 -34.51 -33.15 43.99
C ARG A 4 -33.03 -33.15 43.54
N THR A 5 -32.14 -33.28 44.53
CA THR A 5 -31.04 -34.29 44.75
C THR A 5 -30.05 -34.72 43.63
N PRO A 6 -28.86 -35.29 43.99
CA PRO A 6 -27.54 -34.86 43.52
C PRO A 6 -26.81 -35.97 42.71
N VAL A 7 -25.48 -35.84 42.47
CA VAL A 7 -24.42 -36.89 42.61
C VAL A 7 -23.24 -36.73 41.62
N LEU A 8 -22.03 -36.95 42.17
CA LEU A 8 -20.70 -37.25 41.60
C LEU A 8 -19.74 -36.14 41.11
N GLN A 9 -18.72 -35.95 41.94
CA GLN A 9 -17.39 -35.49 41.62
C GLN A 9 -16.61 -36.62 40.91
N ALA A 10 -15.95 -36.34 39.78
CA ALA A 10 -14.88 -37.17 39.23
C ALA A 10 -13.90 -36.34 38.38
N SER A 11 -12.65 -36.29 38.87
CA SER A 11 -11.42 -36.46 38.09
C SER A 11 -11.07 -35.47 36.98
N SER A 12 -10.17 -34.53 37.34
CA SER A 12 -8.92 -34.22 36.64
C SER A 12 -8.79 -34.53 35.14
N TRP A 13 -8.78 -33.48 34.32
CA TRP A 13 -7.84 -33.36 33.20
C TRP A 13 -7.39 -31.90 33.08
N THR A 14 -6.12 -31.68 33.35
CA THR A 14 -5.40 -30.44 33.05
C THR A 14 -5.35 -30.23 31.55
N HIS A 15 -6.09 -29.25 31.01
CA HIS A 15 -5.76 -28.70 29.70
C HIS A 15 -4.96 -27.41 29.92
N ARG A 16 -3.63 -27.57 30.03
CA ARG A 16 -2.70 -26.46 29.80
C ARG A 16 -2.87 -26.05 28.34
N ASN A 17 -3.62 -24.98 28.07
CA ASN A 17 -3.51 -24.29 26.79
C ASN A 17 -2.09 -23.74 26.68
N ARG A 18 -1.24 -24.46 25.97
CA ARG A 18 -0.09 -23.86 25.28
C ARG A 18 -0.66 -23.15 24.06
N ASP A 19 -1.08 -21.90 24.25
CA ASP A 19 -1.03 -20.93 23.16
C ASP A 19 0.46 -20.72 22.85
N MET A 20 0.98 -21.53 21.92
CA MET A 20 2.25 -21.21 21.29
C MET A 20 1.98 -19.97 20.43
N GLY A 21 2.71 -18.89 20.68
CA GLY A 21 2.51 -17.54 20.10
C GLY A 21 2.70 -17.41 18.58
N VAL A 22 2.26 -18.40 17.80
CA VAL A 22 2.36 -18.47 16.35
C VAL A 22 1.58 -17.34 15.67
N SER A 23 0.44 -16.91 16.25
CA SER A 23 -0.34 -15.78 15.75
C SER A 23 0.43 -14.45 15.73
N GLY A 24 1.39 -14.27 16.64
CA GLY A 24 2.30 -13.12 16.64
C GLY A 24 3.40 -13.22 15.57
N PHE A 25 3.86 -14.44 15.28
CA PHE A 25 4.87 -14.70 14.25
C PHE A 25 4.31 -14.55 12.83
N GLU A 26 3.11 -15.07 12.55
CA GLU A 26 2.45 -14.92 11.24
C GLU A 26 2.26 -13.44 10.89
N ARG A 27 1.68 -12.66 11.82
CA ARG A 27 1.52 -11.21 11.65
C ARG A 27 2.84 -10.48 11.45
N SER A 28 3.92 -10.91 12.11
CA SER A 28 5.24 -10.31 11.97
C SER A 28 5.92 -10.65 10.64
N VAL A 29 5.70 -11.86 10.11
CA VAL A 29 6.23 -12.31 8.82
C VAL A 29 5.47 -11.66 7.67
N ASP A 30 4.14 -11.54 7.79
CA ASP A 30 3.31 -10.82 6.82
C ASP A 30 3.72 -9.34 6.75
N ALA A 31 3.89 -8.68 7.90
CA ALA A 31 4.35 -7.29 7.94
C ALA A 31 5.76 -7.12 7.33
N MET A 32 6.69 -8.06 7.57
CA MET A 32 8.03 -8.03 6.97
C MET A 32 7.97 -8.24 5.45
N THR A 33 7.12 -9.15 4.99
CA THR A 33 6.90 -9.43 3.57
C THR A 33 6.28 -8.22 2.87
N ASN A 34 5.30 -7.59 3.49
CA ASN A 34 4.63 -6.41 2.94
C ASN A 34 5.53 -5.17 2.93
N SER A 35 6.37 -4.97 3.96
CA SER A 35 7.38 -3.90 3.93
C SER A 35 8.36 -4.07 2.76
N THR A 36 8.74 -5.32 2.43
CA THR A 36 9.59 -5.63 1.29
C THR A 36 8.88 -5.38 -0.04
N ILE A 37 7.60 -5.80 -0.15
CA ILE A 37 6.76 -5.56 -1.32
C ILE A 37 6.64 -4.07 -1.61
N VAL A 38 6.31 -3.28 -0.59
CA VAL A 38 6.09 -1.84 -0.72
C VAL A 38 7.38 -1.14 -1.12
N GLN A 39 8.51 -1.48 -0.49
CA GLN A 39 9.81 -0.91 -0.87
C GLN A 39 10.14 -1.22 -2.33
N GLN A 40 10.03 -2.48 -2.76
CA GLN A 40 10.30 -2.87 -4.15
C GLN A 40 9.38 -2.16 -5.15
N PHE A 41 8.11 -2.02 -4.81
CA PHE A 41 7.13 -1.29 -5.61
C PHE A 41 7.57 0.16 -5.81
N PHE A 42 7.83 0.89 -4.73
CA PHE A 42 8.20 2.31 -4.80
C PHE A 42 9.60 2.54 -5.38
N ASP A 43 10.54 1.61 -5.23
CA ASP A 43 11.85 1.66 -5.91
C ASP A 43 11.68 1.54 -7.43
N SER A 44 10.82 0.65 -7.89
CA SER A 44 10.48 0.51 -9.32
C SER A 44 9.79 1.76 -9.85
N TYR A 45 8.81 2.26 -9.10
CA TYR A 45 8.04 3.44 -9.47
C TYR A 45 8.93 4.69 -9.53
N THR A 46 9.82 4.86 -8.56
CA THR A 46 10.82 5.94 -8.52
C THR A 46 11.71 5.94 -9.77
N ARG A 47 12.19 4.76 -10.20
CA ARG A 47 12.98 4.64 -11.43
C ARG A 47 12.18 5.04 -12.67
N ALA A 48 10.91 4.64 -12.76
CA ALA A 48 10.04 5.01 -13.87
C ALA A 48 9.79 6.54 -13.90
N LEU A 49 9.53 7.14 -12.73
CA LEU A 49 9.38 8.58 -12.56
C LEU A 49 10.63 9.33 -13.03
N LEU A 50 11.80 9.00 -12.48
CA LEU A 50 13.09 9.63 -12.83
C LEU A 50 13.47 9.44 -14.29
N GLY A 51 13.18 8.27 -14.86
CA GLY A 51 13.40 7.97 -16.28
C GLY A 51 12.44 8.68 -17.22
N ARG A 52 11.41 9.36 -16.71
CA ARG A 52 10.31 9.96 -17.49
C ARG A 52 9.69 8.94 -18.46
N ASP A 53 9.59 7.70 -18.00
CA ASP A 53 9.06 6.59 -18.78
C ASP A 53 7.56 6.47 -18.50
N SER A 54 6.75 7.17 -19.29
CA SER A 54 5.30 7.22 -19.10
C SER A 54 4.63 5.85 -19.23
N LYS A 55 5.20 4.95 -20.03
CA LYS A 55 4.74 3.57 -20.16
C LYS A 55 5.03 2.77 -18.90
N ALA A 56 6.27 2.81 -18.41
CA ALA A 56 6.62 2.15 -17.16
C ALA A 56 5.82 2.72 -15.98
N ILE A 57 5.57 4.03 -15.96
CA ILE A 57 4.69 4.66 -14.97
C ILE A 57 3.27 4.08 -15.07
N ALA A 58 2.69 4.00 -16.27
CA ALA A 58 1.35 3.45 -16.47
C ALA A 58 1.25 1.98 -16.05
N GLU A 59 2.30 1.19 -16.24
CA GLU A 59 2.39 -0.20 -15.74
C GLU A 59 2.33 -0.30 -14.21
N HIS A 60 2.54 0.78 -13.45
CA HIS A 60 2.38 0.78 -11.99
C HIS A 60 0.92 1.06 -11.55
N TYR A 61 0.02 1.47 -12.45
CA TYR A 61 -1.38 1.73 -12.13
C TYR A 61 -2.27 0.53 -12.45
N ALA A 62 -3.28 0.31 -11.60
CA ALA A 62 -4.32 -0.65 -11.87
C ALA A 62 -5.28 -0.07 -12.92
N VAL A 63 -6.06 -0.95 -13.56
CA VAL A 63 -7.20 -0.54 -14.38
C VAL A 63 -8.44 -1.31 -13.89
N PRO A 64 -9.46 -0.61 -13.34
CA PRO A 64 -9.52 0.84 -13.12
C PRO A 64 -8.64 1.32 -11.95
N ALA A 65 -8.28 2.61 -11.95
CA ALA A 65 -7.67 3.32 -10.84
C ALA A 65 -8.32 4.71 -10.61
N LEU A 66 -8.07 5.31 -9.46
CA LEU A 66 -8.61 6.61 -9.05
C LEU A 66 -7.50 7.52 -8.52
N ILE A 67 -7.39 8.72 -9.08
CA ILE A 67 -6.57 9.79 -8.51
C ILE A 67 -7.53 10.79 -7.85
N GLU A 68 -7.58 10.76 -6.52
CA GLU A 68 -8.59 11.45 -5.70
C GLU A 68 -8.12 12.87 -5.34
N PHE A 69 -8.13 13.79 -6.30
CA PHE A 69 -7.96 15.21 -5.98
C PHE A 69 -9.23 15.76 -5.30
N PRO A 70 -9.09 16.67 -4.30
CA PRO A 70 -10.23 17.15 -3.48
C PRO A 70 -11.46 17.67 -4.27
N GLU A 71 -11.26 18.25 -5.45
CA GLU A 71 -12.34 18.82 -6.27
C GLU A 71 -12.59 18.08 -7.59
N HIS A 72 -11.59 17.34 -8.07
CA HIS A 72 -11.56 16.80 -9.43
C HIS A 72 -10.96 15.38 -9.44
N PRO A 73 -11.69 14.39 -8.89
CA PRO A 73 -11.24 13.01 -8.97
C PRO A 73 -11.10 12.57 -10.43
N ILE A 74 -9.97 11.91 -10.74
CA ILE A 74 -9.67 11.40 -12.07
C ILE A 74 -9.80 9.89 -12.02
N ALA A 75 -10.86 9.36 -12.65
CA ALA A 75 -10.98 7.93 -12.91
C ALA A 75 -10.11 7.55 -14.12
N VAL A 76 -9.20 6.61 -13.91
CA VAL A 76 -8.38 6.00 -14.94
C VAL A 76 -9.01 4.67 -15.31
N SER A 77 -9.53 4.59 -16.53
CA SER A 77 -10.19 3.38 -17.06
C SER A 77 -9.34 2.65 -18.10
N GLU A 78 -8.25 3.27 -18.57
CA GLU A 78 -7.35 2.69 -19.55
C GLU A 78 -5.91 3.11 -19.24
N ALA A 79 -4.93 2.21 -19.39
CA ALA A 79 -3.52 2.51 -19.12
C ALA A 79 -2.99 3.71 -19.95
N SER A 80 -3.49 3.86 -21.19
CA SER A 80 -3.12 4.97 -22.07
C SER A 80 -3.49 6.36 -21.51
N GLN A 81 -4.50 6.45 -20.63
CA GLN A 81 -4.84 7.72 -19.98
C GLN A 81 -3.75 8.14 -19.00
N THR A 82 -3.19 7.18 -18.24
CA THR A 82 -2.04 7.42 -17.36
C THR A 82 -0.81 7.83 -18.17
N GLU A 83 -0.53 7.13 -19.27
CA GLU A 83 0.60 7.47 -20.15
C GLU A 83 0.50 8.92 -20.66
N GLN A 84 -0.67 9.33 -21.15
CA GLN A 84 -0.90 10.68 -21.67
C GLN A 84 -0.79 11.74 -20.57
N PHE A 85 -1.38 11.48 -19.39
CA PHE A 85 -1.30 12.38 -18.25
C PHE A 85 0.15 12.67 -17.85
N PHE A 86 0.95 11.62 -17.63
CA PHE A 86 2.34 11.79 -17.22
C PHE A 86 3.22 12.37 -18.33
N SER A 87 3.00 11.98 -19.59
CA SER A 87 3.73 12.55 -20.73
C SER A 87 3.51 14.06 -20.85
N GLY A 88 2.31 14.54 -20.54
CA GLY A 88 1.99 15.98 -20.51
C GLY A 88 2.56 16.71 -19.29
N ALA A 89 2.81 16.00 -18.18
CA ALA A 89 3.27 16.57 -16.92
C ALA A 89 4.80 16.66 -16.80
N PHE A 90 5.58 15.91 -17.58
CA PHE A 90 7.04 15.82 -17.40
C PHE A 90 7.78 17.16 -17.44
N GLY A 91 7.31 18.13 -18.22
CA GLY A 91 7.91 19.47 -18.26
C GLY A 91 7.88 20.18 -16.90
N GLN A 92 6.89 19.89 -16.05
CA GLN A 92 6.78 20.46 -14.69
C GLN A 92 7.86 19.93 -13.75
N TYR A 93 8.41 18.74 -14.05
CA TYR A 93 9.41 18.07 -13.24
C TYR A 93 10.81 18.10 -13.89
N GLU A 94 11.06 18.89 -14.93
CA GLU A 94 12.35 18.89 -15.64
C GLU A 94 13.55 19.12 -14.69
N ALA A 95 13.38 19.97 -13.67
CA ALA A 95 14.41 20.26 -12.67
C ALA A 95 14.64 19.14 -11.64
N VAL A 96 13.76 18.12 -11.58
CA VAL A 96 13.87 17.01 -10.62
C VAL A 96 14.79 15.93 -11.17
N SER A 97 16.02 15.90 -10.68
CA SER A 97 17.06 14.92 -10.98
C SER A 97 17.14 13.79 -9.96
N THR A 98 16.68 14.03 -8.72
CA THR A 98 16.63 13.04 -7.66
C THR A 98 15.29 13.08 -6.94
N THR A 99 14.79 11.91 -6.56
CA THR A 99 13.59 11.80 -5.73
C THR A 99 13.71 10.59 -4.81
N HIS A 100 13.13 10.70 -3.61
CA HIS A 100 13.13 9.65 -2.60
C HIS A 100 11.77 9.54 -1.94
N ALA A 101 11.25 8.31 -1.85
CA ALA A 101 10.02 8.00 -1.13
C ALA A 101 10.34 7.56 0.30
N THR A 102 9.85 8.31 1.29
CA THR A 102 9.74 7.82 2.67
C THR A 102 8.37 7.18 2.85
N ILE A 103 8.34 5.90 3.22
CA ILE A 103 7.12 5.09 3.17
C ILE A 103 6.74 4.56 4.54
N LYS A 104 5.45 4.67 4.89
CA LYS A 104 4.85 4.09 6.08
C LYS A 104 3.59 3.32 5.69
N VAL A 105 3.58 2.01 5.95
CA VAL A 105 2.35 1.21 5.80
C VAL A 105 1.37 1.57 6.92
N VAL A 106 0.17 2.01 6.55
CA VAL A 106 -0.88 2.41 7.50
C VAL A 106 -1.93 1.33 7.74
N ALA A 107 -2.21 0.52 6.73
CA ALA A 107 -3.12 -0.62 6.81
C ALA A 107 -2.81 -1.64 5.71
N GLU A 108 -3.18 -2.90 5.92
CA GLU A 108 -2.93 -3.97 4.96
C GLU A 108 -3.90 -5.14 5.09
N THR A 109 -4.07 -5.85 3.98
CA THR A 109 -4.74 -7.14 3.84
C THR A 109 -3.93 -8.00 2.86
N GLY A 110 -4.31 -9.26 2.67
CA GLY A 110 -3.60 -10.15 1.72
C GLY A 110 -3.61 -9.69 0.25
N HIS A 111 -4.45 -8.73 -0.13
CA HIS A 111 -4.57 -8.24 -1.52
C HIS A 111 -4.54 -6.71 -1.65
N SER A 112 -4.39 -5.96 -0.56
CA SER A 112 -4.35 -4.50 -0.61
C SER A 112 -3.52 -3.92 0.54
N ILE A 113 -2.74 -2.88 0.26
CA ILE A 113 -1.88 -2.18 1.20
C ILE A 113 -2.12 -0.68 1.06
N TRP A 114 -2.30 0.02 2.17
CA TRP A 114 -2.33 1.48 2.22
C TRP A 114 -0.99 1.99 2.73
N ALA A 115 -0.35 2.86 1.95
CA ALA A 115 0.95 3.44 2.25
C ALA A 115 0.84 4.97 2.28
N ASP A 116 1.27 5.54 3.40
CA ASP A 116 1.54 6.96 3.59
C ASP A 116 2.97 7.23 3.09
N VAL A 117 3.09 8.10 2.08
CA VAL A 117 4.33 8.30 1.34
C VAL A 117 4.63 9.77 1.16
N THR A 118 5.79 10.19 1.66
CA THR A 118 6.35 11.51 1.41
C THR A 118 7.44 11.40 0.35
N TRP A 119 7.28 12.12 -0.76
CA TRP A 119 8.31 12.29 -1.78
C TRP A 119 9.15 13.52 -1.48
N THR A 120 10.45 13.33 -1.42
CA THR A 120 11.43 14.42 -1.31
C THR A 120 12.25 14.48 -2.58
N HIS A 121 12.35 15.67 -3.16
CA HIS A 121 13.03 15.95 -4.42
C HIS A 121 14.35 16.70 -4.18
N ASP A 122 15.01 17.15 -5.25
CA ASP A 122 16.20 18.00 -5.16
C ASP A 122 15.98 19.26 -4.30
N ALA A 123 17.06 19.80 -3.76
CA ALA A 123 17.01 20.98 -2.90
C ALA A 123 16.33 22.17 -3.60
N GLY A 124 15.25 22.68 -2.99
CA GLY A 124 14.46 23.79 -3.51
C GLY A 124 13.19 23.38 -4.26
N VAL A 125 12.98 22.07 -4.50
CA VAL A 125 11.71 21.54 -4.98
C VAL A 125 10.84 21.13 -3.78
N PRO A 126 9.57 21.57 -3.70
CA PRO A 126 8.67 21.21 -2.60
C PRO A 126 8.50 19.69 -2.49
N SER A 127 8.49 19.17 -1.26
CA SER A 127 8.08 17.78 -1.02
C SER A 127 6.60 17.59 -1.31
N GLU A 128 6.23 16.36 -1.67
CA GLU A 128 4.84 15.99 -1.92
C GLU A 128 4.43 14.87 -0.98
N HIS A 129 3.17 14.85 -0.55
CA HIS A 129 2.66 13.88 0.42
C HIS A 129 1.40 13.21 -0.12
N PHE A 130 1.36 11.88 -0.08
CA PHE A 130 0.23 11.12 -0.62
C PHE A 130 -0.07 9.88 0.21
N ILE A 131 -1.33 9.44 0.14
CA ILE A 131 -1.76 8.09 0.49
C ILE A 131 -1.93 7.30 -0.81
N TYR A 132 -1.29 6.14 -0.86
CA TYR A 132 -1.42 5.16 -1.93
C TYR A 132 -2.20 3.96 -1.43
N GLN A 133 -3.22 3.52 -2.18
CA GLN A 133 -3.74 2.16 -2.06
C GLN A 133 -3.12 1.32 -3.16
N LEU A 134 -2.28 0.38 -2.76
CA LEU A 134 -1.79 -0.69 -3.62
C LEU A 134 -2.78 -1.86 -3.56
N VAL A 135 -3.02 -2.49 -4.71
CA VAL A 135 -3.77 -3.74 -4.84
C VAL A 135 -2.94 -4.77 -5.57
N ARG A 136 -3.12 -6.03 -5.22
CA ARG A 136 -2.50 -7.15 -5.90
C ARG A 136 -3.40 -7.62 -7.04
N ASP A 137 -2.91 -7.56 -8.26
CA ASP A 137 -3.50 -8.27 -9.39
C ASP A 137 -2.85 -9.67 -9.53
N SER A 138 -3.15 -10.39 -10.62
CA SER A 138 -2.61 -11.75 -10.84
C SER A 138 -1.08 -11.79 -11.00
N GLU A 139 -0.42 -10.68 -11.32
CA GLU A 139 0.98 -10.64 -11.74
C GLU A 139 1.85 -9.73 -10.86
N SER A 140 1.29 -8.68 -10.27
CA SER A 140 2.04 -7.63 -9.58
C SER A 140 1.18 -6.78 -8.63
N TRP A 141 1.83 -5.89 -7.89
CA TRP A 141 1.15 -4.85 -7.11
C TRP A 141 1.02 -3.58 -7.95
N LYS A 142 -0.14 -2.92 -7.85
CA LYS A 142 -0.51 -1.75 -8.65
C LYS A 142 -1.18 -0.68 -7.79
N ILE A 143 -1.08 0.58 -8.20
CA ILE A 143 -1.79 1.72 -7.60
C ILE A 143 -3.25 1.66 -8.05
N ALA A 144 -4.16 1.38 -7.12
CA ALA A 144 -5.59 1.51 -7.34
C ALA A 144 -6.11 2.90 -6.97
N VAL A 145 -5.57 3.49 -5.91
CA VAL A 145 -5.94 4.84 -5.45
C VAL A 145 -4.70 5.65 -5.12
N LEU A 146 -4.68 6.90 -5.57
CA LEU A 146 -3.70 7.92 -5.19
C LEU A 146 -4.44 9.13 -4.62
N THR A 147 -4.16 9.51 -3.39
CA THR A 147 -4.76 10.68 -2.73
C THR A 147 -3.66 11.62 -2.28
N PRO A 148 -3.55 12.84 -2.83
CA PRO A 148 -2.69 13.87 -2.28
C PRO A 148 -3.17 14.29 -0.90
N LEU A 149 -2.21 14.52 0.00
CA LEU A 149 -2.43 15.08 1.32
C LEU A 149 -1.92 16.52 1.37
N ASP A 150 -2.46 17.29 2.30
CA ASP A 150 -1.94 18.62 2.61
C ASP A 150 -0.50 18.48 3.13
N THR A 151 0.34 19.45 2.76
CA THR A 151 1.75 19.55 3.20
C THR A 151 1.92 20.53 4.34
#